data_AF-A0AAV6RSN6-F1
#
_entry.id   AF-A0AAV6RSN6-F1
#
_cell.length_a   1.000
_cell.length_b   1.000
_cell.length_c   1.000
_cell.angle_alpha   90.00
_cell.angle_beta   90.00
_cell.angle_gamma   90.00
#
_symmetry.space_group_name_H-M   'P 1'
#
loop_
_entity.id
_entity.type
_entity.pdbx_description
1 polymer ?
#
loop_
_entity_poly.entity_id
_entity_poly.type
_entity_poly.pdbx_seq_one_letter_code
_entity_poly.pdbx_strand_id
1 'polypeptide(L)'
;MDSSDPHEVEREATWKESDGEKDKRLKNRLNREEKGVKEIKGNQKEKRKENRTGSLWRSGWALSERLAINVSGMRYETQVRTLAQFPDSLLGDPGRRSRYFDPLRNELFLDRNRACFDAILYFYQSGGRLRRPTNIPLDIFMDELMFYELGEDIINRFKEDEGFPKEEERPLPSNEVQKRLWMLFEHPESSSGARIIAIISVMVVVVSILIFCLETLPDFRNEKEMRETH
;
A
#
# COMPACT_ATOMS: atom_id res chain seq x y z
N MET A 1 -103.02 -2.38 29.38
CA MET A 1 -102.05 -3.27 30.03
C MET A 1 -100.67 -2.88 29.53
N ASP A 2 -99.87 -2.34 30.43
CA ASP A 2 -98.43 -2.20 30.28
C ASP A 2 -97.83 -3.62 30.20
N SER A 3 -96.99 -3.86 29.21
CA SER A 3 -96.20 -5.08 29.12
C SER A 3 -94.96 -4.78 28.28
N SER A 4 -94.12 -3.90 28.80
CA SER A 4 -92.74 -3.74 28.34
C SER A 4 -92.00 -5.05 28.57
N ASP A 5 -91.63 -5.77 27.51
CA ASP A 5 -90.92 -7.05 27.58
C ASP A 5 -89.50 -6.82 28.17
N PRO A 6 -89.20 -7.35 29.37
CA PRO A 6 -87.91 -7.11 30.03
C PRO A 6 -86.70 -7.61 29.22
N HIS A 7 -86.89 -8.51 28.26
CA HIS A 7 -85.81 -9.12 27.47
C HIS A 7 -85.39 -8.32 26.24
N GLU A 8 -86.09 -7.25 25.86
CA GLU A 8 -85.71 -6.39 24.74
C GLU A 8 -84.70 -5.31 25.18
N VAL A 9 -84.88 -4.78 26.39
CA VAL A 9 -83.97 -3.78 27.00
C VAL A 9 -82.60 -4.40 27.30
N GLU A 10 -82.55 -5.65 27.74
CA GLU A 10 -81.30 -6.36 28.08
C GLU A 10 -80.50 -6.73 26.81
N ARG A 11 -81.19 -7.01 25.70
CA ARG A 11 -80.57 -7.22 24.39
C ARG A 11 -79.99 -5.91 23.84
N GLU A 12 -80.74 -4.81 23.86
CA GLU A 12 -80.18 -3.51 23.42
C GLU A 12 -79.01 -3.02 24.28
N ALA A 13 -79.04 -3.28 25.59
CA ALA A 13 -77.93 -2.96 26.50
C ALA A 13 -76.67 -3.78 26.18
N THR A 14 -76.81 -5.09 25.94
CA THR A 14 -75.70 -5.97 25.57
C THR A 14 -75.14 -5.68 24.18
N TRP A 15 -75.97 -5.28 23.21
CA TRP A 15 -75.50 -4.81 21.90
C TRP A 15 -74.70 -3.50 22.01
N LYS A 16 -75.17 -2.52 22.80
CA LYS A 16 -74.46 -1.25 23.05
C LYS A 16 -73.14 -1.44 23.81
N GLU A 17 -73.09 -2.35 24.78
CA GLU A 17 -71.85 -2.68 25.50
C GLU A 17 -70.83 -3.41 24.61
N SER A 18 -71.30 -4.35 23.77
CA SER A 18 -70.47 -5.09 22.82
C SER A 18 -69.82 -4.18 21.77
N ASP A 19 -70.55 -3.19 21.25
CA ASP A 19 -70.00 -2.23 20.29
C ASP A 19 -69.04 -1.24 20.94
N GLY A 20 -69.31 -0.81 22.18
CA GLY A 20 -68.39 0.01 22.97
C GLY A 20 -67.06 -0.70 23.29
N GLU A 21 -67.11 -2.02 23.56
CA GLU A 21 -65.94 -2.88 23.79
C GLU A 21 -65.09 -3.03 22.51
N LYS A 22 -65.74 -3.24 21.36
CA LYS A 22 -65.05 -3.34 20.05
C LYS A 22 -64.34 -2.04 19.68
N ASP A 23 -64.98 -0.89 19.90
CA ASP A 23 -64.40 0.42 19.62
C ASP A 23 -63.18 0.73 20.48
N LYS A 24 -63.22 0.36 21.77
CA LYS A 24 -62.07 0.49 22.67
C LYS A 24 -60.90 -0.40 22.22
N ARG A 25 -61.17 -1.63 21.78
CA ARG A 25 -60.15 -2.54 21.24
C ARG A 25 -59.57 -2.04 19.93
N LEU A 26 -60.36 -1.41 19.07
CA LEU A 26 -59.89 -0.82 17.81
C LEU A 26 -58.94 0.37 18.08
N LYS A 27 -59.34 1.27 18.98
CA LYS A 27 -58.55 2.45 19.38
C LYS A 27 -57.21 2.06 20.02
N ASN A 28 -57.19 1.03 20.88
CA ASN A 28 -55.95 0.53 21.48
C ASN A 28 -55.00 -0.08 20.45
N ARG A 29 -55.54 -0.71 19.39
CA ARG A 29 -54.75 -1.28 18.29
C ARG A 29 -54.09 -0.18 17.45
N LEU A 30 -54.87 0.82 17.06
CA LEU A 30 -54.39 1.99 16.32
C LEU A 30 -53.30 2.75 17.09
N ASN A 31 -53.49 2.96 18.39
CA ASN A 31 -52.48 3.60 19.24
C ASN A 31 -51.18 2.79 19.35
N ARG A 32 -51.27 1.45 19.35
CA ARG A 32 -50.09 0.56 19.42
C ARG A 32 -49.33 0.53 18.09
N GLU A 33 -50.04 0.58 16.97
CA GLU A 33 -49.46 0.70 15.63
C GLU A 33 -48.79 2.08 15.43
N GLU A 34 -49.43 3.17 15.86
CA GLU A 34 -48.82 4.51 15.80
C GLU A 34 -47.55 4.62 16.65
N LYS A 35 -47.54 4.03 17.86
CA LYS A 35 -46.34 3.98 18.71
C LYS A 35 -45.21 3.19 18.05
N GLY A 36 -45.51 2.02 17.46
CA GLY A 36 -44.52 1.23 16.72
C GLY A 36 -43.94 1.99 15.51
N VAL A 37 -44.79 2.71 14.76
CA VAL A 37 -44.34 3.52 13.62
C VAL A 37 -43.47 4.71 14.08
N LYS A 38 -43.80 5.33 15.22
CA LYS A 38 -43.00 6.43 15.80
C LYS A 38 -41.64 5.93 16.30
N GLU A 39 -41.56 4.77 16.92
CA GLU A 39 -40.29 4.15 17.34
C GLU A 39 -39.41 3.75 16.14
N ILE A 40 -39.99 3.16 15.09
CA ILE A 40 -39.25 2.81 13.86
C ILE A 40 -38.69 4.08 13.19
N LYS A 41 -39.48 5.17 13.13
CA LYS A 41 -39.02 6.47 12.61
C LYS A 41 -37.96 7.13 13.50
N GLY A 42 -38.07 7.01 14.82
CA GLY A 42 -37.08 7.49 15.78
C GLY A 42 -35.74 6.78 15.61
N ASN A 43 -35.76 5.46 15.54
CA ASN A 43 -34.57 4.61 15.37
C ASN A 43 -33.92 4.80 13.98
N GLN A 44 -34.72 5.03 12.92
CA GLN A 44 -34.20 5.48 11.63
C GLN A 44 -33.54 6.87 11.69
N LYS A 45 -34.06 7.80 12.50
CA LYS A 45 -33.53 9.15 12.62
C LYS A 45 -32.24 9.20 13.44
N GLU A 46 -32.09 8.34 14.44
CA GLU A 46 -30.85 8.14 15.21
C GLU A 46 -29.77 7.45 14.37
N LYS A 47 -30.09 6.35 13.65
CA LYS A 47 -29.16 5.75 12.67
C LYS A 47 -28.75 6.74 11.58
N ARG A 48 -29.64 7.66 11.18
CA ARG A 48 -29.33 8.72 10.20
C ARG A 48 -28.51 9.87 10.79
N LYS A 49 -28.44 10.03 12.12
CA LYS A 49 -27.58 11.00 12.82
C LYS A 49 -26.18 10.42 13.10
N GLU A 50 -26.06 9.15 13.49
CA GLU A 50 -24.77 8.45 13.56
C GLU A 50 -24.10 8.36 12.18
N ASN A 51 -24.86 8.03 11.13
CA ASN A 51 -24.33 8.07 9.76
C ASN A 51 -23.97 9.47 9.24
N ARG A 52 -24.47 10.55 9.86
CA ARG A 52 -24.11 11.93 9.45
C ARG A 52 -22.81 12.43 10.05
N THR A 53 -22.33 11.80 11.12
CA THR A 53 -21.01 12.10 11.71
C THR A 53 -19.95 11.08 11.30
N GLY A 54 -20.35 9.89 10.85
CA GLY A 54 -19.45 8.84 10.37
C GLY A 54 -19.20 8.74 8.86
N SER A 55 -19.78 9.59 8.00
CA SER A 55 -19.65 9.44 6.53
C SER A 55 -18.92 10.57 5.78
N LEU A 56 -18.41 11.60 6.46
CA LEU A 56 -17.67 12.68 5.78
C LEU A 56 -16.24 12.27 5.35
N TRP A 57 -15.75 11.14 5.85
CA TRP A 57 -14.36 10.69 5.68
C TRP A 57 -14.14 9.72 4.51
N ARG A 58 -15.17 9.40 3.70
CA ARG A 58 -15.03 8.37 2.64
C ARG A 58 -14.38 8.85 1.34
N SER A 59 -14.25 10.17 1.13
CA SER A 59 -13.43 10.84 0.09
C SER A 59 -13.91 12.28 -0.11
N GLY A 60 -14.08 13.05 0.97
CA GLY A 60 -14.77 14.36 0.98
C GLY A 60 -14.16 15.50 0.16
N TRP A 61 -13.26 15.22 -0.78
CA TRP A 61 -12.66 16.21 -1.67
C TRP A 61 -13.10 15.92 -3.11
N ALA A 62 -13.62 16.94 -3.79
CA ALA A 62 -13.84 16.81 -5.23
C ALA A 62 -12.49 16.67 -5.95
N LEU A 63 -12.41 15.87 -7.01
CA LEU A 63 -11.14 15.69 -7.76
C LEU A 63 -10.59 17.03 -8.31
N SER A 64 -11.44 18.02 -8.53
CA SER A 64 -11.07 19.39 -8.93
C SER A 64 -10.63 20.30 -7.78
N GLU A 65 -10.83 19.87 -6.53
CA GLU A 65 -10.49 20.66 -5.33
C GLU A 65 -8.98 20.72 -5.13
N ARG A 66 -8.51 21.84 -4.57
CA ARG A 66 -7.11 22.06 -4.28
C ARG A 66 -6.82 21.62 -2.85
N LEU A 67 -5.78 20.81 -2.68
CA LEU A 67 -5.28 20.34 -1.41
C LEU A 67 -3.98 21.08 -1.10
N ALA A 68 -3.91 21.66 0.09
CA ALA A 68 -2.69 22.27 0.61
C ALA A 68 -1.81 21.22 1.27
N ILE A 69 -0.51 21.29 0.98
CA ILE A 69 0.52 20.40 1.53
C ILE A 69 1.63 21.26 2.10
N ASN A 70 1.82 21.20 3.41
CA ASN A 70 2.82 21.90 4.15
C ASN A 70 3.98 20.95 4.47
N VAL A 71 5.12 21.16 3.80
CA VAL A 71 6.34 20.40 4.04
C VAL A 71 7.24 21.20 4.96
N SER A 72 7.26 20.82 6.24
CA SER A 72 8.08 21.45 7.28
C SER A 72 7.94 22.97 7.34
N GLY A 73 6.80 23.57 6.98
CA GLY A 73 6.58 25.03 6.93
C GLY A 73 6.50 25.61 5.51
N MET A 74 6.97 24.91 4.48
CA MET A 74 6.82 25.33 3.08
C MET A 74 5.47 24.86 2.54
N ARG A 75 4.61 25.81 2.17
CA ARG A 75 3.25 25.51 1.69
C ARG A 75 3.22 25.33 0.18
N TYR A 76 2.69 24.20 -0.22
CA TYR A 76 2.38 23.80 -1.59
C TYR A 76 0.88 23.62 -1.76
N GLU A 77 0.43 23.69 -3.02
CA GLU A 77 -0.98 23.49 -3.35
C GLU A 77 -1.10 22.79 -4.70
N THR A 78 -1.91 21.73 -4.76
CA THR A 78 -2.18 21.00 -6.01
C THR A 78 -3.61 20.48 -6.02
N GLN A 79 -4.08 19.97 -7.15
CA GLN A 79 -5.42 19.41 -7.23
C GLN A 79 -5.42 17.95 -6.76
N VAL A 80 -6.52 17.52 -6.16
CA VAL A 80 -6.67 16.12 -5.71
C VAL A 80 -6.54 15.15 -6.88
N ARG A 81 -7.05 15.50 -8.08
CA ARG A 81 -6.84 14.71 -9.29
C ARG A 81 -5.38 14.51 -9.67
N THR A 82 -4.51 15.48 -9.39
CA THR A 82 -3.09 15.39 -9.71
C THR A 82 -2.43 14.29 -8.90
N LEU A 83 -2.77 14.20 -7.61
CA LEU A 83 -2.29 13.15 -6.71
C LEU A 83 -2.92 11.78 -7.04
N ALA A 84 -4.21 11.77 -7.39
CA ALA A 84 -4.96 10.56 -7.72
C ALA A 84 -4.46 9.83 -8.99
N GLN A 85 -3.57 10.43 -9.78
CA GLN A 85 -2.89 9.75 -10.90
C GLN A 85 -2.04 8.55 -10.45
N PHE A 86 -1.56 8.58 -9.19
CA PHE A 86 -0.72 7.53 -8.62
C PHE A 86 -1.35 7.03 -7.31
N PRO A 87 -2.45 6.27 -7.39
CA PRO A 87 -3.27 5.91 -6.22
C PRO A 87 -2.50 5.06 -5.19
N ASP A 88 -1.49 4.30 -5.60
CA ASP A 88 -0.72 3.45 -4.69
C ASP A 88 0.31 4.23 -3.86
N SER A 89 0.58 5.49 -4.22
CA SER A 89 1.52 6.36 -3.49
C SER A 89 0.89 6.97 -2.22
N LEU A 90 1.73 7.43 -1.29
CA LEU A 90 1.30 8.02 -0.03
C LEU A 90 0.31 9.17 -0.22
N LEU A 91 0.60 10.08 -1.15
CA LEU A 91 -0.25 11.26 -1.40
C LEU A 91 -1.43 10.95 -2.33
N GLY A 92 -1.34 9.92 -3.16
CA GLY A 92 -2.43 9.50 -4.04
C GLY A 92 -3.54 8.80 -3.27
N ASP A 93 -3.19 7.95 -2.30
CA ASP A 93 -4.16 7.22 -1.48
C ASP A 93 -4.79 8.13 -0.40
N PRO A 94 -6.13 8.29 -0.39
CA PRO A 94 -6.81 9.10 0.62
C PRO A 94 -6.63 8.59 2.05
N GLY A 95 -6.59 7.28 2.26
CA GLY A 95 -6.40 6.66 3.56
C GLY A 95 -5.01 6.90 4.12
N ARG A 96 -3.97 6.72 3.31
CA ARG A 96 -2.56 6.94 3.69
C ARG A 96 -2.29 8.40 4.02
N ARG A 97 -2.71 9.32 3.15
CA ARG A 97 -2.48 10.76 3.38
C ARG A 97 -3.31 11.34 4.52
N SER A 98 -4.48 10.76 4.83
CA SER A 98 -5.32 11.23 5.94
C SER A 98 -4.61 11.25 7.29
N ARG A 99 -3.60 10.38 7.48
CA ARG A 99 -2.76 10.32 8.68
C ARG A 99 -1.95 11.59 8.93
N TYR A 100 -1.73 12.40 7.90
CA TYR A 100 -0.95 13.64 7.95
C TYR A 100 -1.82 14.90 7.87
N PHE A 101 -3.15 14.75 7.87
CA PHE A 101 -4.06 15.87 7.70
C PHE A 101 -4.29 16.61 9.02
N ASP A 102 -4.02 17.91 9.03
CA ASP A 102 -4.36 18.83 10.11
C ASP A 102 -5.73 19.49 9.82
N PRO A 103 -6.80 19.13 10.54
CA PRO A 103 -8.14 19.67 10.32
C PRO A 103 -8.28 21.14 10.76
N LEU A 104 -7.42 21.66 11.62
CA LEU A 104 -7.46 23.06 12.07
C LEU A 104 -6.93 24.00 10.97
N ARG A 105 -5.92 23.53 10.23
CA ARG A 105 -5.24 24.30 9.17
C ARG A 105 -5.69 23.93 7.76
N ASN A 106 -6.52 22.88 7.65
CA ASN A 106 -7.02 22.32 6.40
C ASN A 106 -5.87 22.02 5.41
N GLU A 107 -4.82 21.35 5.90
CA GLU A 107 -3.62 21.01 5.12
C GLU A 107 -3.04 19.66 5.51
N LEU A 108 -2.28 19.03 4.62
CA LEU A 108 -1.37 17.96 4.99
C LEU A 108 -0.12 18.57 5.61
N PHE A 109 0.32 18.09 6.77
CA PHE A 109 1.59 18.49 7.38
C PHE A 109 2.59 17.34 7.33
N LEU A 110 3.73 17.58 6.69
CA LEU A 110 4.79 16.60 6.48
C LEU A 110 6.10 17.16 7.05
N ASP A 111 6.61 16.57 8.13
CA ASP A 111 7.90 16.93 8.71
C ASP A 111 9.04 16.23 7.93
N ARG A 112 9.28 16.70 6.70
CA ARG A 112 10.14 16.08 5.67
C ARG A 112 11.05 17.09 4.99
N ASN A 113 11.92 16.61 4.08
CA ASN A 113 12.85 17.49 3.38
C ASN A 113 12.15 18.37 2.33
N ARG A 114 12.10 19.68 2.63
CA ARG A 114 11.52 20.72 1.77
C ARG A 114 12.12 20.73 0.37
N ALA A 115 13.44 20.60 0.27
CA ALA A 115 14.15 20.75 -0.99
C ALA A 115 13.89 19.60 -1.97
N CYS A 116 13.46 18.44 -1.46
CA CYS A 116 13.06 17.31 -2.31
C CYS A 116 11.65 17.47 -2.85
N PHE A 117 10.75 18.16 -2.14
CA PHE A 117 9.33 18.11 -2.40
C PHE A 117 8.92 18.73 -3.74
N ASP A 118 9.65 19.72 -4.25
CA ASP A 118 9.42 20.29 -5.59
C ASP A 118 9.46 19.19 -6.66
N ALA A 119 10.45 18.30 -6.60
CA ALA A 119 10.59 17.19 -7.52
C ALA A 119 9.50 16.12 -7.33
N ILE A 120 9.15 15.81 -6.06
CA ILE A 120 8.07 14.87 -5.74
C ILE A 120 6.74 15.38 -6.27
N LEU A 121 6.41 16.65 -6.03
CA LEU A 121 5.18 17.25 -6.51
C LEU A 121 5.14 17.33 -8.04
N TYR A 122 6.27 17.67 -8.66
CA TYR A 122 6.42 17.69 -10.11
C TYR A 122 6.22 16.30 -10.74
N PHE A 123 6.63 15.22 -10.06
CA PHE A 123 6.35 13.86 -10.51
C PHE A 123 4.85 13.61 -10.71
N TYR A 124 4.00 14.04 -9.76
CA TYR A 124 2.55 13.95 -9.93
C TYR A 124 2.03 14.86 -11.05
N GLN A 125 2.53 16.10 -11.12
CA GLN A 125 2.07 17.10 -12.10
C GLN A 125 2.41 16.72 -13.54
N SER A 126 3.58 16.13 -13.74
CA SER A 126 4.09 15.71 -15.05
C SER A 126 3.57 14.35 -15.50
N GLY A 127 2.85 13.63 -14.63
CA GLY A 127 2.38 12.27 -14.90
C GLY A 127 3.52 11.24 -14.88
N GLY A 128 4.57 11.47 -14.10
CA GLY A 128 5.58 10.45 -13.80
C GLY A 128 7.04 10.82 -14.04
N ARG A 129 7.35 12.08 -14.42
CA ARG A 129 8.76 12.49 -14.60
C ARG A 129 9.41 12.77 -13.25
N LEU A 130 10.44 12.02 -12.93
CA LEU A 130 11.18 12.16 -11.68
C LEU A 130 12.63 12.55 -11.97
N ARG A 131 13.09 13.65 -11.36
CA ARG A 131 14.48 14.11 -11.44
C ARG A 131 14.91 14.63 -10.09
N ARG A 132 16.08 14.19 -9.62
CA ARG A 132 16.65 14.64 -8.36
C ARG A 132 17.17 16.08 -8.52
N PRO A 133 16.88 16.98 -7.56
CA PRO A 133 17.54 18.28 -7.50
C PRO A 133 19.05 18.13 -7.35
N THR A 134 19.84 18.88 -8.13
CA THR A 134 21.31 18.72 -8.20
C THR A 134 22.03 19.00 -6.88
N ASN A 135 21.41 19.80 -6.01
CA ASN A 135 21.92 20.16 -4.68
C ASN A 135 21.57 19.14 -3.58
N ILE A 136 20.85 18.06 -3.90
CA ILE A 136 20.40 17.07 -2.93
C ILE A 136 21.16 15.76 -3.11
N PRO A 137 21.82 15.23 -2.06
CA PRO A 137 22.44 13.91 -2.10
C PRO A 137 21.47 12.80 -2.52
N LEU A 138 21.98 11.77 -3.20
CA LEU A 138 21.17 10.69 -3.74
C LEU A 138 20.42 9.92 -2.66
N ASP A 139 21.11 9.55 -1.59
CA ASP A 139 20.56 8.83 -0.43
C ASP A 139 19.39 9.59 0.21
N ILE A 140 19.55 10.90 0.43
CA ILE A 140 18.48 11.76 0.96
C ILE A 140 17.28 11.78 0.02
N PHE A 141 17.49 11.87 -1.29
CA PHE A 141 16.38 11.84 -2.24
C PHE A 141 15.69 10.48 -2.28
N MET A 142 16.46 9.38 -2.26
CA MET A 142 15.94 8.01 -2.21
C MET A 142 15.07 7.78 -0.97
N ASP A 143 15.49 8.27 0.20
CA ASP A 143 14.71 8.21 1.44
C ASP A 143 13.36 8.93 1.30
N GLU A 144 13.31 10.04 0.55
CA GLU A 144 12.05 10.72 0.23
C GLU A 144 11.20 9.91 -0.74
N LEU A 145 11.77 9.32 -1.80
CA LEU A 145 11.01 8.44 -2.71
C LEU A 145 10.36 7.26 -1.97
N MET A 146 11.09 6.68 -1.02
CA MET A 146 10.60 5.62 -0.15
C MET A 146 9.49 6.12 0.78
N PHE A 147 9.65 7.30 1.40
CA PHE A 147 8.63 7.87 2.27
C PHE A 147 7.33 8.20 1.54
N TYR A 148 7.42 8.81 0.35
CA TYR A 148 6.25 9.13 -0.48
C TYR A 148 5.66 7.90 -1.19
N GLU A 149 6.34 6.76 -1.08
CA GLU A 149 5.88 5.47 -1.55
C GLU A 149 5.58 5.49 -3.05
N LEU A 150 6.48 6.07 -3.85
CA LEU A 150 6.26 6.22 -5.30
C LEU A 150 6.26 4.88 -6.06
N GLY A 151 6.64 3.78 -5.41
CA GLY A 151 6.61 2.43 -5.99
C GLY A 151 7.97 1.99 -6.53
N GLU A 152 8.21 0.68 -6.46
CA GLU A 152 9.50 0.08 -6.81
C GLU A 152 9.87 0.30 -8.27
N ASP A 153 8.92 0.19 -9.20
CA ASP A 153 9.14 0.42 -10.63
C ASP A 153 9.68 1.83 -10.92
N ILE A 154 9.14 2.84 -10.23
CA ILE A 154 9.54 4.24 -10.40
C ILE A 154 10.94 4.46 -9.81
N ILE A 155 11.20 3.87 -8.64
CA ILE A 155 12.50 3.93 -7.98
C ILE A 155 13.57 3.22 -8.84
N ASN A 156 13.24 2.08 -9.44
CA ASN A 156 14.16 1.34 -10.31
C ASN A 156 14.51 2.14 -11.58
N ARG A 157 13.52 2.74 -12.24
CA ARG A 157 13.77 3.65 -13.37
C ARG A 157 14.62 4.86 -12.97
N PHE A 158 14.36 5.42 -11.78
CA PHE A 158 15.16 6.53 -11.26
C PHE A 158 16.62 6.11 -11.00
N LYS A 159 16.86 4.93 -10.43
CA LYS A 159 18.20 4.35 -10.24
C LYS A 159 18.91 4.18 -11.59
N GLU A 160 18.22 3.66 -12.60
CA GLU A 160 18.76 3.53 -13.97
C GLU A 160 19.18 4.89 -14.56
N ASP A 161 18.33 5.92 -14.41
CA ASP A 161 18.60 7.28 -14.89
C ASP A 161 19.78 7.95 -14.14
N GLU A 162 20.00 7.60 -12.87
CA GLU A 162 21.16 8.04 -12.07
C GLU A 162 22.44 7.21 -12.37
N GLY A 163 22.37 6.23 -13.26
CA GLY A 163 23.51 5.43 -13.71
C GLY A 163 23.78 4.17 -12.89
N PHE A 164 22.84 3.74 -12.05
CA PHE A 164 22.95 2.44 -11.38
C PHE A 164 22.58 1.33 -12.35
N PRO A 165 23.42 0.29 -12.49
CA PRO A 165 23.05 -0.88 -13.28
C PRO A 165 21.78 -1.51 -12.69
N LYS A 166 20.89 -2.01 -13.55
CA LYS A 166 19.85 -2.93 -13.10
C LYS A 166 20.54 -4.05 -12.37
N GLU A 167 20.15 -4.26 -11.12
CA GLU A 167 20.50 -5.47 -10.41
C GLU A 167 19.81 -6.61 -11.18
N GLU A 168 20.56 -7.29 -12.06
CA GLU A 168 20.04 -8.46 -12.75
C GLU A 168 19.75 -9.50 -11.68
N GLU A 169 18.47 -9.58 -11.27
CA GLU A 169 17.98 -10.72 -10.52
C GLU A 169 18.20 -11.95 -11.41
N ARG A 170 19.35 -12.63 -11.25
CA ARG A 170 19.61 -13.91 -11.89
C ARG A 170 18.78 -14.93 -11.11
N PRO A 171 17.58 -15.32 -11.60
CA PRO A 171 16.69 -16.16 -10.81
C PRO A 171 17.41 -17.47 -10.51
N LEU A 172 17.37 -17.88 -9.25
CA LEU A 172 17.95 -19.16 -8.86
C LEU A 172 17.27 -20.27 -9.67
N PRO A 173 18.04 -21.25 -10.18
CA PRO A 173 17.45 -22.36 -10.91
C PRO A 173 16.42 -23.09 -10.04
N SER A 174 15.28 -23.46 -10.64
CA SER A 174 14.13 -24.06 -9.94
C SER A 174 14.45 -25.39 -9.25
N ASN A 175 15.36 -26.17 -9.82
CA ASN A 175 15.73 -27.48 -9.28
C ASN A 175 16.70 -27.35 -8.09
N GLU A 176 16.37 -28.01 -6.98
CA GLU A 176 17.17 -28.00 -5.73
C GLU A 176 18.63 -28.42 -5.93
N VAL A 177 18.90 -29.41 -6.79
CA VAL A 177 20.28 -29.86 -7.08
C VAL A 177 21.03 -28.81 -7.91
N GLN A 178 20.38 -28.23 -8.92
CA GLN A 178 20.97 -27.19 -9.75
C GLN A 178 21.26 -25.94 -8.92
N LYS A 179 20.37 -25.60 -7.97
CA LYS A 179 20.57 -24.51 -7.01
C LYS A 179 21.76 -24.77 -6.09
N ARG A 180 21.89 -25.99 -5.55
CA ARG A 180 23.06 -26.36 -4.73
C ARG A 180 24.37 -26.28 -5.53
N LEU A 181 24.36 -26.76 -6.78
CA LEU A 181 25.53 -26.69 -7.65
C LEU A 181 25.88 -25.24 -8.02
N TRP A 182 24.86 -24.43 -8.34
CA TRP A 182 25.01 -23.01 -8.62
C TRP A 182 25.63 -22.27 -7.43
N MET A 183 25.11 -22.50 -6.22
CA MET A 183 25.65 -21.91 -4.98
C MET A 183 27.10 -22.34 -4.72
N LEU A 184 27.45 -23.58 -5.05
CA LEU A 184 28.79 -24.12 -4.82
C LEU A 184 29.85 -23.43 -5.70
N PHE A 185 29.50 -23.03 -6.93
CA PHE A 185 30.42 -22.37 -7.87
C PHE A 185 30.36 -20.84 -7.83
N GLU A 186 29.17 -20.24 -7.75
CA GLU A 186 29.00 -18.77 -7.75
C GLU A 186 29.34 -18.15 -6.39
N HIS A 187 29.10 -18.89 -5.30
CA HIS A 187 29.26 -18.41 -3.93
C HIS A 187 30.15 -19.35 -3.11
N PRO A 188 31.48 -19.24 -3.21
CA PRO A 188 32.41 -20.11 -2.48
C PRO A 188 32.28 -20.00 -0.95
N GLU A 189 31.72 -18.89 -0.45
CA GLU A 189 31.43 -18.66 0.97
C GLU A 189 30.11 -19.30 1.45
N SER A 190 29.35 -19.93 0.55
CA SER A 190 28.06 -20.55 0.88
C SER A 190 28.17 -21.77 1.80
N SER A 191 29.29 -22.48 1.77
CA SER A 191 29.57 -23.63 2.63
C SER A 191 31.06 -23.91 2.75
N SER A 192 31.49 -24.56 3.86
CA SER A 192 32.89 -24.96 4.03
C SER A 192 33.38 -25.87 2.90
N GLY A 193 32.51 -26.73 2.37
CA GLY A 193 32.82 -27.60 1.22
C GLY A 193 33.01 -26.79 -0.08
N ALA A 194 32.14 -25.83 -0.37
CA ALA A 194 32.29 -24.93 -1.52
C ALA A 194 33.60 -24.13 -1.45
N ARG A 195 33.98 -23.70 -0.25
CA ARG A 195 35.22 -22.96 0.00
C ARG A 195 36.47 -23.78 -0.34
N ILE A 196 36.50 -25.06 0.08
CA ILE A 196 37.58 -25.99 -0.27
C ILE A 196 37.67 -26.19 -1.79
N ILE A 197 36.53 -26.42 -2.43
CA ILE A 197 36.46 -26.64 -3.89
C ILE A 197 36.96 -25.39 -4.66
N ALA A 198 36.57 -24.20 -4.22
CA ALA A 198 37.04 -22.94 -4.80
C ALA A 198 38.56 -22.76 -4.64
N ILE A 199 39.13 -23.05 -3.45
CA ILE A 199 40.58 -22.99 -3.22
C ILE A 199 41.32 -23.94 -4.16
N ILE A 200 40.83 -25.18 -4.31
CA ILE A 200 41.44 -26.16 -5.22
C ILE A 200 41.39 -25.66 -6.67
N SER A 201 40.26 -25.09 -7.10
CA SER A 201 40.12 -24.53 -8.44
C SER A 201 41.13 -23.41 -8.72
N VAL A 202 41.31 -22.47 -7.79
CA VAL A 202 42.31 -21.39 -7.90
C VAL A 202 43.73 -21.96 -7.95
N MET A 203 44.05 -22.94 -7.09
CA MET A 203 45.37 -23.58 -7.08
C MET A 203 45.71 -24.28 -8.40
N VAL A 204 44.75 -24.99 -9.00
CA VAL A 204 44.94 -25.65 -10.30
C VAL A 204 45.23 -24.63 -11.40
N VAL A 205 44.52 -23.50 -11.41
CA VAL A 205 44.76 -22.40 -12.37
C VAL A 205 46.16 -21.80 -12.17
N VAL A 206 46.59 -21.57 -10.92
CA VAL A 206 47.91 -21.03 -10.63
C VAL A 206 49.01 -21.99 -11.07
N VAL A 207 48.90 -23.28 -10.72
CA VAL A 207 49.90 -24.30 -11.08
C VAL A 207 50.00 -24.46 -12.60
N SER A 208 48.89 -24.45 -13.34
CA SER A 208 48.94 -24.56 -14.80
C SER A 208 49.61 -23.37 -15.46
N ILE A 209 49.36 -22.14 -14.98
CA ILE A 209 50.05 -20.93 -15.44
C ILE A 209 51.55 -21.04 -15.13
N LEU A 210 51.94 -21.50 -13.94
CA LEU A 210 53.34 -21.67 -13.57
C LEU A 210 54.03 -22.70 -14.48
N ILE A 211 53.41 -23.87 -14.71
CA ILE A 211 53.94 -24.89 -15.62
C ILE A 211 54.10 -24.31 -17.03
N PHE A 212 53.10 -23.60 -17.54
CA PHE A 212 53.16 -22.93 -18.84
C PHE A 212 54.28 -21.90 -18.93
N CYS A 213 54.46 -21.08 -17.89
CA CYS A 213 55.56 -20.13 -17.81
C CYS A 213 56.92 -20.84 -17.82
N LEU A 214 57.07 -21.93 -17.06
CA LEU A 214 58.30 -22.72 -17.01
C LEU A 214 58.61 -23.41 -18.34
N GLU A 215 57.61 -23.96 -19.03
CA GLU A 215 57.78 -24.54 -20.37
C GLU A 215 58.16 -23.51 -21.44
N THR A 216 57.77 -22.25 -21.25
CA THR A 216 58.09 -21.15 -22.18
C THR A 216 59.50 -20.60 -21.95
N LEU A 217 60.14 -20.87 -20.81
CA LEU A 217 61.51 -20.41 -20.54
C LEU A 217 62.53 -21.19 -21.39
N PRO A 218 63.41 -20.49 -22.15
CA PRO A 218 64.35 -21.13 -23.06
C PRO A 218 65.35 -22.05 -22.34
N ASP A 219 65.72 -21.73 -21.09
CA ASP A 219 66.65 -22.54 -20.29
C ASP A 219 66.09 -23.94 -19.96
N PHE A 220 64.77 -24.07 -19.72
CA PHE A 220 64.14 -25.36 -19.42
C PHE A 220 63.84 -26.17 -20.70
N ARG A 221 63.62 -25.52 -21.85
CA ARG A 221 63.48 -26.22 -23.14
C ARG A 221 64.79 -26.90 -23.55
N ASN A 222 65.91 -26.20 -23.38
CA ASN A 222 67.24 -26.72 -23.74
C ASN A 222 67.67 -27.90 -22.83
N GLU A 223 67.34 -27.85 -21.53
CA GLU A 223 67.66 -28.95 -20.61
C GLU A 223 66.81 -30.20 -20.85
N LYS A 224 65.54 -30.03 -21.24
CA LYS A 224 64.64 -31.14 -21.60
C LYS A 224 65.09 -31.82 -22.90
N GLU A 225 65.45 -31.04 -23.92
CA GLU A 225 65.99 -31.56 -25.19
C GLU A 225 67.33 -32.29 -25.02
N MET A 226 68.23 -31.80 -24.15
CA MET A 226 69.49 -32.48 -23.84
C MET A 226 69.31 -33.79 -23.05
N ARG A 227 68.25 -33.91 -22.24
CA ARG A 227 67.94 -35.15 -21.49
C ARG A 227 67.24 -36.21 -22.35
N GLU A 228 66.51 -35.81 -23.40
CA GLU A 228 65.83 -36.73 -24.32
C GLU A 228 66.73 -37.26 -25.44
N THR A 229 67.89 -36.64 -25.68
CA THR A 229 68.87 -37.04 -26.70
C THR A 229 69.93 -38.03 -26.21
N HIS A 230 69.80 -38.55 -24.98
CA HIS A 230 70.80 -39.40 -24.33
C HIS A 230 70.24 -40.73 -23.80
#